data_AF-A0AAW0Y9E6-F1
#
_entry.id   AF-A0AAW0Y9E6-F1
#
_cell.length_a   1.000
_cell.length_b   1.000
_cell.length_c   1.000
_cell.angle_alpha   90.00
_cell.angle_beta   90.00
_cell.angle_gamma   90.00
#
_symmetry.space_group_name_H-M   'P 1'
#
loop_
_entity.id
_entity.type
_entity.pdbx_description
1 polymer ?
#
loop_
_entity_poly.entity_id
_entity_poly.type
_entity_poly.pdbx_seq_one_letter_code
_entity_poly.pdbx_strand_id
1 'polypeptide(L)'
;MWSTFKSLADRLRQFDAYPKTLEDFQIKTFSGAAVTIVAGIIMTLLFLSELHDYLTPKIAEDLFVDTTRGSKLRINLDIIFPSIPCNMLSLDAMDLSGEQHVNIHHNIYKRKLDLEGRPIQDPVRQE
;
A
#
# COMPACT_ATOMS: atom_id res chain seq x y z
N MET A 1 -33.96 -18.74 -3.42
CA MET A 1 -33.24 -18.84 -2.14
C MET A 1 -33.54 -20.13 -1.38
N TRP A 2 -34.79 -20.61 -1.33
CA TRP A 2 -35.13 -21.88 -0.67
C TRP A 2 -34.69 -23.14 -1.45
N SER A 3 -34.69 -23.09 -2.79
CA SER A 3 -34.27 -24.22 -3.64
C SER A 3 -32.76 -24.49 -3.60
N THR A 4 -31.96 -23.44 -3.51
CA THR A 4 -30.49 -23.53 -3.43
C THR A 4 -30.03 -24.13 -2.11
N PHE A 5 -30.70 -23.79 -1.00
CA PHE A 5 -30.40 -24.35 0.32
C PHE A 5 -30.73 -25.84 0.39
N LYS A 6 -31.83 -26.27 -0.24
CA LYS A 6 -32.24 -27.69 -0.33
C LYS A 6 -31.21 -28.52 -1.10
N SER A 7 -30.73 -27.99 -2.23
CA SER A 7 -29.66 -28.63 -3.03
C SER A 7 -28.33 -28.72 -2.28
N LEU A 8 -28.00 -27.75 -1.44
CA LEU A 8 -26.78 -27.76 -0.62
C LEU A 8 -26.85 -28.81 0.49
N ALA A 9 -28.00 -28.91 1.16
CA ALA A 9 -28.24 -29.93 2.18
C ALA A 9 -28.16 -31.35 1.60
N ASP A 10 -28.71 -31.59 0.40
CA ASP A 10 -28.64 -32.89 -0.27
C ASP A 10 -27.20 -33.28 -0.65
N ARG A 11 -26.37 -32.32 -1.08
CA ARG A 11 -24.93 -32.54 -1.36
C ARG A 11 -24.11 -32.77 -0.10
N LEU A 12 -24.40 -32.03 0.97
CA LEU A 12 -23.80 -32.27 2.30
C LEU A 12 -24.15 -33.67 2.82
N ARG A 13 -25.37 -34.15 2.56
CA ARG A 13 -25.81 -35.50 2.95
C ARG A 13 -25.09 -36.62 2.18
N GLN A 14 -24.56 -36.33 0.99
CA GLN A 14 -23.67 -37.24 0.25
C GLN A 14 -22.22 -37.22 0.74
N PHE A 15 -21.80 -36.15 1.42
CA PHE A 15 -20.46 -36.00 1.97
C PHE A 15 -20.32 -36.59 3.39
N ASP A 16 -21.45 -36.95 4.01
CA ASP A 16 -21.50 -37.61 5.30
C ASP A 16 -21.15 -39.10 5.15
N ALA A 17 -19.90 -39.45 5.46
CA ALA A 17 -19.35 -40.80 5.28
C ALA A 17 -19.82 -41.82 6.33
N TYR A 18 -20.55 -41.39 7.37
CA TYR A 18 -20.93 -42.24 8.50
C TYR A 18 -22.42 -42.60 8.51
N PRO A 19 -22.78 -43.89 8.71
CA PRO A 19 -24.17 -44.29 8.85
C PRO A 19 -24.76 -43.72 10.15
N LYS A 20 -25.96 -43.14 10.08
CA LYS A 20 -26.67 -42.62 11.26
C LYS A 20 -26.99 -43.75 12.24
N THR A 21 -26.72 -43.51 13.53
CA THR A 21 -27.02 -44.45 14.61
C THR A 21 -28.53 -44.61 14.84
N LEU A 22 -28.94 -45.80 15.32
CA LEU A 22 -30.34 -46.14 15.64
C LEU A 22 -30.92 -45.17 16.67
N GLU A 23 -32.18 -44.77 16.49
CA GLU A 23 -32.84 -43.72 17.27
C GLU A 23 -33.00 -44.08 18.76
N ASP A 24 -33.07 -45.37 19.10
CA ASP A 24 -33.20 -45.87 20.48
C ASP A 24 -31.97 -45.58 21.38
N PHE A 25 -30.82 -45.23 20.78
CA PHE A 25 -29.61 -44.84 21.51
C PHE A 25 -29.31 -43.33 21.41
N GLN A 26 -30.20 -42.53 20.79
CA GLN A 26 -30.05 -41.09 20.65
C GLN A 26 -30.96 -40.32 21.62
N ILE A 27 -30.38 -39.76 22.66
CA ILE A 27 -31.09 -38.81 23.53
C ILE A 27 -30.97 -37.42 22.91
N LYS A 28 -32.02 -37.00 22.19
CA LYS A 28 -32.11 -35.67 21.59
C LYS A 28 -32.45 -34.65 22.68
N THR A 29 -31.48 -33.83 23.10
CA THR A 29 -31.68 -32.75 24.06
C THR A 29 -31.77 -31.40 23.34
N PHE A 30 -32.78 -30.59 23.68
CA PHE A 30 -32.95 -29.26 23.09
C PHE A 30 -31.80 -28.31 23.47
N SER A 31 -31.29 -28.43 24.70
CA SER A 31 -30.11 -27.69 25.18
C SER A 31 -28.84 -28.06 24.40
N GLY A 32 -28.64 -29.34 24.10
CA GLY A 32 -27.52 -29.81 23.28
C GLY A 32 -27.55 -29.20 21.88
N ALA A 33 -28.72 -29.20 21.23
CA ALA A 33 -28.89 -28.60 19.91
C ALA A 33 -28.59 -27.08 19.92
N ALA A 34 -29.06 -26.35 20.94
CA ALA A 34 -28.78 -24.93 21.09
C ALA A 34 -27.27 -24.66 21.24
N VAL A 35 -26.58 -25.44 22.08
CA VAL A 35 -25.13 -25.32 22.28
C VAL A 35 -24.36 -25.62 20.99
N THR A 36 -24.76 -26.64 20.22
CA THR A 36 -24.11 -26.98 18.94
C THR A 36 -24.27 -25.86 17.91
N ILE A 37 -25.45 -25.24 17.83
CA ILE A 37 -25.69 -24.11 16.91
C ILE A 37 -24.82 -22.92 17.30
N VAL A 38 -24.82 -22.54 18.59
CA VAL A 38 -24.01 -21.42 19.08
C VAL A 38 -22.53 -21.67 18.85
N ALA A 39 -22.03 -22.86 19.18
CA ALA A 39 -20.64 -23.25 18.97
C ALA A 39 -20.27 -23.22 17.48
N GLY A 40 -21.14 -23.71 16.59
CA GLY A 40 -20.94 -23.68 15.14
C GLY A 40 -20.85 -22.25 14.58
N ILE A 41 -21.69 -21.34 15.07
CA ILE A 41 -21.64 -19.92 14.70
C ILE A 41 -20.31 -19.30 15.12
N ILE A 42 -19.89 -19.52 16.37
CA ILE A 42 -18.63 -18.99 16.91
C ILE A 42 -17.44 -19.53 16.12
N MET A 43 -17.38 -20.84 15.88
CA MET A 43 -16.32 -21.47 15.07
C MET A 43 -16.25 -20.89 13.65
N THR A 44 -17.41 -20.67 13.02
CA THR A 44 -17.47 -20.11 11.66
C THR A 44 -16.99 -18.65 11.64
N LEU A 45 -17.39 -17.83 12.62
CA LEU A 45 -16.93 -16.45 12.74
C LEU A 45 -15.42 -16.36 12.96
N LEU A 46 -14.87 -17.19 13.85
CA LEU A 46 -13.43 -17.27 14.09
C LEU A 46 -12.67 -17.66 12.81
N PHE A 47 -13.16 -18.66 12.09
CA PHE A 47 -12.54 -19.10 10.84
C PHE A 47 -12.53 -17.99 9.78
N LEU A 48 -13.64 -17.27 9.60
CA LEU A 48 -13.71 -16.16 8.64
C LEU A 48 -12.80 -15.00 9.03
N SER A 49 -12.68 -14.70 10.33
CA SER A 49 -11.78 -13.65 10.84
C SER A 49 -10.32 -14.00 10.54
N GLU A 50 -9.90 -15.21 10.88
CA GLU A 50 -8.52 -15.65 10.67
C GLU A 50 -8.19 -15.70 9.17
N LEU A 51 -9.14 -16.17 8.35
CA LEU A 51 -8.97 -16.20 6.90
C LEU A 51 -8.82 -14.80 6.31
N HIS A 52 -9.60 -13.83 6.80
CA HIS A 52 -9.48 -12.43 6.38
C HIS A 52 -8.12 -11.85 6.76
N ASP A 53 -7.67 -12.08 8.00
CA ASP A 53 -6.37 -11.60 8.47
C ASP A 53 -5.21 -12.25 7.72
N TYR A 54 -5.31 -13.54 7.40
CA TYR A 54 -4.32 -14.27 6.59
C TYR A 54 -4.23 -13.72 5.16
N LEU A 55 -5.36 -13.37 4.54
CA LEU A 55 -5.41 -12.79 3.20
C LEU A 55 -5.02 -11.32 3.16
N THR A 56 -5.01 -10.63 4.31
CA THR A 56 -4.64 -9.22 4.39
C THR A 56 -3.12 -9.08 4.36
N PRO A 57 -2.53 -8.48 3.30
CA PRO A 57 -1.10 -8.29 3.24
C PRO A 57 -0.64 -7.29 4.30
N LYS A 58 0.34 -7.67 5.12
CA LYS A 58 0.99 -6.76 6.07
C LYS A 58 2.21 -6.13 5.41
N ILE A 59 2.23 -4.80 5.36
CA ILE A 59 3.39 -4.02 4.90
C ILE A 59 4.36 -3.94 6.08
N ALA A 60 5.54 -4.55 5.93
CA ALA A 60 6.64 -4.41 6.88
C ALA A 60 7.71 -3.53 6.23
N GLU A 61 8.08 -2.44 6.91
CA GLU A 61 9.16 -1.55 6.49
C GLU A 61 10.45 -2.00 7.16
N ASP A 62 11.36 -2.57 6.38
CA ASP A 62 12.69 -2.96 6.85
C ASP A 62 13.73 -1.90 6.41
N LEU A 63 14.53 -1.42 7.35
CA LEU A 63 15.66 -0.55 7.05
C LEU A 63 16.88 -1.40 6.67
N PHE A 64 17.27 -1.32 5.40
CA PHE A 64 18.50 -1.90 4.90
C PHE A 64 19.56 -0.83 4.71
N VAL A 65 20.80 -1.15 5.05
CA VAL A 65 21.95 -0.32 4.70
C VAL A 65 22.18 -0.44 3.20
N ASP A 66 21.98 0.66 2.47
CA ASP A 66 22.32 0.70 1.04
C ASP A 66 23.84 0.57 0.89
N THR A 67 24.27 -0.55 0.32
CA THR A 67 25.69 -0.83 0.04
C THR A 67 26.12 -0.31 -1.33
N THR A 68 25.19 0.33 -2.07
CA THR A 68 25.49 1.01 -3.33
C THR A 68 26.32 2.25 -3.03
N ARG A 69 27.64 2.11 -3.08
CA ARG A 69 28.56 3.24 -2.91
C ARG A 69 28.38 4.24 -4.06
N GLY A 70 28.15 5.52 -3.71
CA GLY A 70 28.40 6.65 -4.60
C GLY A 70 27.31 6.99 -5.62
N SER A 71 26.03 6.67 -5.35
CA SER A 71 24.94 7.19 -6.17
C SER A 71 24.82 8.71 -5.95
N LYS A 72 25.04 9.49 -7.01
CA LYS A 72 24.75 10.93 -6.98
C LYS A 72 23.22 11.10 -6.93
N LEU A 73 22.72 11.77 -5.90
CA LEU A 73 21.30 12.10 -5.80
C LEU A 73 20.90 12.99 -6.99
N ARG A 74 19.93 12.55 -7.78
CA ARG A 74 19.41 13.35 -8.91
C ARG A 74 18.34 14.29 -8.39
N ILE A 75 18.68 15.57 -8.27
CA ILE A 75 17.75 16.64 -7.89
C ILE A 75 17.22 17.30 -9.17
N ASN A 76 15.91 17.24 -9.40
CA ASN A 76 15.25 18.01 -10.43
C ASN A 76 14.51 19.16 -9.75
N LEU A 77 14.75 20.39 -10.18
CA LEU A 77 14.16 21.59 -9.58
C LEU A 77 13.63 22.53 -10.68
N ASP A 78 12.46 23.11 -10.44
CA ASP A 78 11.81 24.12 -11.27
C ASP A 78 11.24 25.20 -10.34
N ILE A 79 11.83 26.39 -10.34
CA ILE A 79 11.55 27.46 -9.39
C ILE A 79 11.48 28.79 -10.13
N ILE A 80 10.47 29.61 -9.80
CA ILE A 80 10.24 30.93 -10.37
C ILE A 80 10.56 32.00 -9.34
N PHE A 81 11.42 32.96 -9.72
CA PHE A 81 11.74 34.14 -8.91
C PHE A 81 11.11 35.39 -9.55
N PRO A 82 9.99 35.92 -9.03
CA PRO A 82 9.26 37.01 -9.68
C PRO A 82 9.97 38.37 -9.63
N SER A 83 10.77 38.63 -8.59
CA SER A 83 11.34 39.96 -8.31
C SER A 83 12.88 40.00 -8.39
N ILE A 84 13.52 38.95 -8.93
CA ILE A 84 14.99 38.85 -9.00
C ILE A 84 15.43 38.61 -10.45
N PRO A 85 16.39 39.38 -10.99
CA PRO A 85 16.88 39.18 -12.34
C PRO A 85 17.77 37.93 -12.43
N CYS A 86 17.69 37.20 -13.54
CA CYS A 86 18.37 35.91 -13.73
C CYS A 86 19.91 35.96 -13.62
N ASN A 87 20.51 37.12 -13.90
CA ASN A 87 21.95 37.35 -13.82
C ASN A 87 22.50 37.42 -12.38
N MET A 88 21.63 37.68 -11.39
CA MET A 88 22.01 37.78 -9.99
C MET A 88 21.76 36.49 -9.21
N LEU A 89 21.08 35.51 -9.82
CA LEU A 89 20.83 34.21 -9.20
C LEU A 89 22.08 33.33 -9.30
N SER A 90 22.52 32.75 -8.19
CA SER A 90 23.46 31.62 -8.15
C SER A 90 22.77 30.43 -7.50
N LEU A 91 23.19 29.21 -7.85
CA LEU A 91 22.68 28.00 -7.24
C LEU A 91 23.86 27.26 -6.59
N ASP A 92 23.75 27.09 -5.27
CA ASP A 92 24.73 26.43 -4.44
C ASP A 92 24.06 25.24 -3.72
N ALA A 93 24.75 24.11 -3.66
CA ALA A 93 24.29 22.94 -2.92
C ALA A 93 25.29 22.60 -1.82
N MET A 94 24.80 22.21 -0.65
CA MET A 94 25.61 21.79 0.50
C MET A 94 25.08 20.45 1.02
N ASP A 95 25.97 19.47 1.17
CA ASP A 95 25.66 18.17 1.77
C ASP A 95 25.83 18.19 3.30
N LEU A 96 25.25 17.22 4.00
CA LEU A 96 25.41 16.97 5.44
C LEU A 96 26.89 16.80 5.84
N SER A 97 27.71 16.32 4.92
CA SER A 97 29.16 16.19 5.09
C SER A 97 29.91 17.54 5.03
N GLY A 98 29.22 18.64 4.74
CA GLY A 98 29.80 19.97 4.60
C GLY A 98 30.47 20.25 3.25
N GLU A 99 30.38 19.33 2.28
CA GLU A 99 30.82 19.57 0.91
C GLU A 99 29.91 20.61 0.25
N GLN A 100 30.50 21.70 -0.27
CA GLN A 100 29.79 22.78 -0.94
C GLN A 100 30.09 22.74 -2.44
N HIS A 101 29.04 22.56 -3.24
CA HIS A 101 29.08 22.78 -4.68
C HIS A 101 28.55 24.18 -4.95
N VAL A 102 29.46 25.15 -5.01
CA VAL A 102 29.16 26.55 -5.30
C VAL A 102 29.08 26.76 -6.81
N ASN A 103 28.12 27.56 -7.29
CA ASN A 103 27.88 27.82 -8.70
C ASN A 103 27.75 26.54 -9.54
N ILE A 104 26.69 25.78 -9.32
CA ILE A 104 26.43 24.58 -10.14
C ILE A 104 26.01 25.03 -11.55
N HIS A 105 26.91 24.95 -12.53
CA HIS A 105 26.60 25.27 -13.94
C HIS A 105 26.03 24.07 -14.72
N HIS A 106 26.15 22.86 -14.17
CA HIS A 106 25.84 21.64 -14.89
C HIS A 106 24.32 21.40 -14.96
N ASN A 107 23.76 21.39 -16.18
CA ASN A 107 22.34 21.15 -16.47
C ASN A 107 21.35 22.14 -15.84
N ILE A 108 21.80 23.35 -15.48
CA ILE A 108 20.91 24.44 -15.04
C ILE A 108 20.58 25.32 -16.24
N TYR A 109 19.29 25.57 -16.43
CA TYR A 109 18.77 26.43 -17.46
C TYR A 109 18.04 27.60 -16.82
N LYS A 110 18.48 28.82 -17.12
CA LYS A 110 17.79 30.03 -16.66
C LYS A 110 16.96 30.58 -17.79
N ARG A 111 15.72 30.95 -17.47
CA ARG A 111 14.81 31.57 -18.41
C ARG A 111 14.28 32.86 -17.83
N LYS A 112 14.37 33.94 -18.61
CA LYS A 112 13.77 35.22 -18.23
C LYS A 112 12.26 35.15 -18.36
N LEU A 113 11.56 35.54 -17.30
CA LEU A 113 10.12 35.58 -17.23
C LEU A 113 9.62 37.03 -17.22
N ASP A 114 8.38 37.21 -17.69
CA ASP A 114 7.60 38.43 -17.63
C ASP A 114 7.00 38.65 -16.23
N LEU A 115 6.43 39.82 -15.97
CA LEU A 115 5.75 40.14 -14.70
C LEU A 115 4.57 39.20 -14.42
N GLU A 116 3.94 38.66 -15.46
CA GLU A 116 2.89 37.64 -15.36
C GLU A 116 3.45 36.19 -15.33
N GLY A 117 4.76 36.00 -15.17
CA GLY A 117 5.40 34.68 -15.07
C GLY A 117 5.55 33.93 -16.40
N ARG A 118 5.36 34.60 -17.54
CA ARG A 118 5.45 34.00 -18.88
C ARG A 118 6.88 34.02 -19.42
N PRO A 119 7.31 33.00 -20.18
CA PRO A 119 8.65 32.97 -20.76
C PRO A 119 8.81 34.02 -21.86
N ILE A 120 9.82 34.90 -21.74
CA ILE A 120 10.12 35.92 -22.76
C ILE A 120 11.10 35.36 -23.81
N GLN A 121 11.99 34.45 -23.41
CA GLN A 121 13.06 33.90 -24.25
C GLN A 121 13.25 32.41 -24.01
N ASP A 122 13.91 31.75 -24.96
CA ASP A 122 14.32 30.36 -24.81
C ASP A 122 15.35 30.20 -23.68
N PRO A 123 15.36 29.04 -22.99
CA PRO A 123 16.27 28.80 -21.87
C PRO A 123 17.72 28.77 -22.35
N VAL A 124 18.57 29.59 -21.74
CA VAL A 124 20.01 29.61 -22.05
C VAL A 124 20.73 28.74 -21.03
N ARG A 125 21.59 27.84 -21.51
CA ARG A 125 22.51 27.07 -20.66
C ARG A 125 23.57 28.01 -20.11
N GLN A 126 23.80 27.96 -18.81
CA GLN A 126 24.88 28.73 -18.20
C GLN A 126 26.19 27.94 -18.31
N GLU A 127 27.17 28.51 -19.01
CA GLU A 127 28.57 28.04 -18.99
C GLU A 127 29.28 28.50 -17.72
#